data_AF-R7IZF1-F1
#
_entry.id   AF-R7IZF1-F1
#
_cell.length_a   1.000
_cell.length_b   1.000
_cell.length_c   1.000
_cell.angle_alpha   90.00
_cell.angle_beta   90.00
_cell.angle_gamma   90.00
#
_symmetry.space_group_name_H-M   'P 1'
#
loop_
_entity.id
_entity.type
_entity.pdbx_description
1 polymer ?
#
loop_
_entity_poly.entity_id
_entity_poly.type
_entity_poly.pdbx_seq_one_letter_code
_entity_poly.pdbx_strand_id
1 'polypeptide(L)' 'MGLIHKAGIEINRKVLADLALNNPAAFKAVVDKVRNA' A
#
# COMPACT_ATOMS: atom_id res chain seq x y z
N MET A 1 3.42 -5.02 -9.56
CA MET A 1 3.65 -3.92 -8.61
C MET A 1 3.86 -2.65 -9.42
N GLY A 2 2.78 -2.07 -9.94
CA GLY A 2 2.85 -0.90 -10.84
C GLY A 2 2.88 0.41 -10.06
N LEU A 3 1.71 0.86 -9.61
CA LEU A 3 1.54 2.13 -8.90
C LEU A 3 2.34 2.24 -7.60
N ILE A 4 2.46 1.13 -6.87
CA ILE A 4 3.17 1.08 -5.58
C ILE A 4 4.69 1.32 -5.76
N HIS A 5 5.32 0.70 -6.77
CA HIS A 5 6.72 0.98 -7.10
C HIS A 5 6.90 2.36 -7.72
N LYS A 6 5.90 2.85 -8.48
CA LYS A 6 5.93 4.21 -9.05
C LYS A 6 5.93 5.29 -7.96
N ALA A 7 5.23 5.01 -6.85
CA ALA A 7 5.25 5.83 -5.64
C ALA A 7 6.51 5.66 -4.77
N GLY A 8 7.49 4.87 -5.20
CA GLY A 8 8.72 4.58 -4.44
C GLY A 8 8.47 3.75 -3.18
N ILE A 9 7.33 3.07 -3.08
CA ILE A 9 6.99 2.24 -1.92
C ILE A 9 7.42 0.81 -2.21
N GLU A 10 8.41 0.32 -1.48
CA GLU A 10 8.77 -1.10 -1.47
C GLU A 10 8.01 -1.82 -0.37
N ILE A 11 6.88 -2.43 -0.72
CA ILE A 11 6.10 -3.27 0.21
C ILE A 11 5.82 -4.64 -0.39
N ASN A 12 5.91 -5.66 0.45
CA ASN A 12 5.66 -7.03 0.05
C ASN A 12 4.14 -7.26 -0.11
N ARG A 13 3.74 -8.02 -1.13
CA ARG A 13 2.31 -8.25 -1.45
C ARG A 13 1.57 -8.98 -0.33
N LYS A 14 2.27 -9.86 0.39
CA LYS A 14 1.74 -10.55 1.57
C LYS A 14 1.41 -9.56 2.69
N VAL A 15 2.29 -8.59 2.92
CA VAL A 15 2.11 -7.54 3.94
C VAL A 15 1.00 -6.58 3.53
N LEU A 16 0.90 -6.24 2.25
CA LEU A 16 -0.19 -5.41 1.75
C LEU A 16 -1.57 -6.09 1.95
N ALA A 17 -1.65 -7.40 1.68
CA ALA A 17 -2.88 -8.16 1.89
C ALA A 17 -3.23 -8.28 3.37
N ASP A 18 -2.24 -8.51 4.23
CA ASP A 18 -2.42 -8.55 5.68
C ASP A 18 -2.89 -7.19 6.23
N LEU A 19 -2.28 -6.10 5.77
CA LEU A 19 -2.69 -4.73 6.11
C LEU A 19 -4.14 -4.46 5.66
N ALA A 20 -4.55 -4.93 4.50
CA ALA A 20 -5.92 -4.74 4.02
C ALA A 20 -6.95 -5.47 4.90
N LEU A 21 -6.60 -6.64 5.45
CA LEU A 21 -7.52 -7.48 6.23
C LEU A 21 -7.52 -7.12 7.72
N ASN A 22 -6.35 -6.85 8.30
CA ASN A 22 -6.17 -6.65 9.74
C ASN A 22 -6.05 -5.18 10.13
N ASN A 23 -5.61 -4.30 9.23
CA ASN A 23 -5.27 -2.91 9.53
C ASN A 23 -5.77 -1.93 8.45
N PRO A 24 -7.10 -1.75 8.30
CA PRO A 24 -7.68 -0.95 7.21
C PRO A 24 -7.22 0.52 7.22
N ALA A 25 -6.92 1.10 8.38
CA ALA A 25 -6.39 2.46 8.49
C ALA A 25 -5.00 2.61 7.86
N ALA A 26 -4.10 1.65 8.10
CA ALA A 26 -2.77 1.63 7.52
C ALA A 26 -2.81 1.34 6.01
N PHE A 27 -3.68 0.43 5.58
CA PHE A 27 -3.91 0.18 4.16
C PHE A 27 -4.40 1.44 3.44
N LYS A 28 -5.34 2.19 4.02
CA LYS A 28 -5.82 3.45 3.47
C LYS A 28 -4.70 4.49 3.31
N ALA A 29 -3.83 4.63 4.30
CA ALA A 29 -2.69 5.54 4.22
C ALA A 29 -1.73 5.18 3.07
N VAL A 30 -1.50 3.89 2.83
CA VAL A 30 -0.70 3.42 1.69
C VAL A 30 -1.39 3.76 0.37
N VAL A 31 -2.69 3.50 0.24
CA VAL A 31 -3.47 3.81 -0.97
C VAL A 31 -3.51 5.30 -1.26
N ASP A 32 -3.72 6.14 -0.25
CA ASP A 32 -3.73 7.60 -0.40
C ASP A 32 -2.35 8.12 -0.84
N LYS A 33 -1.27 7.54 -0.30
CA LYS A 33 0.10 7.89 -0.72
C LYS A 33 0.40 7.47 -2.16
N VAL A 34 -0.11 6.32 -2.59
CA VAL A 34 0.03 5.83 -3.98
C VAL A 34 -0.82 6.64 -4.97
N ARG A 35 -1.97 7.16 -4.55
CA ARG A 35 -2.84 8.01 -5.39
C ARG A 35 -2.27 9.41 -5.61
N ASN A 36 -1.51 9.94 -4.65
CA ASN A 36 -0.93 11.28 -4.71
C ASN A 36 0.50 11.31 -5.28
N ALA A 37 1.02 10.15 -5.73
CA ALA A 37 2.35 9.99 -6.32
C ALA A 37 2.24 9.70 -7.82
#